data_AF-A0A8I2K364-F1
#
_entry.id   AF-A0A8I2K364-F1
#
_cell.length_a   1.000
_cell.length_b   1.000
_cell.length_c   1.000
_cell.angle_alpha   90.00
_cell.angle_beta   90.00
_cell.angle_gamma   90.00
#
_symmetry.space_group_name_H-M   'P 1'
#
loop_
_entity.id
_entity.type
_entity.pdbx_description
1 polymer ?
#
loop_
_entity_poly.entity_id
_entity_poly.type
_entity_poly.pdbx_seq_one_letter_code
_entity_poly.pdbx_strand_id
1 'polypeptide(L)'
;MYRVKSPAQEGRKIDPLIITRIKDIFFRYVHKGRFFLPTSDGIIHVFDENGKEVAVIKPEYRKQEITPDLESKFDRFFSTDVRFKLNYTRDKSGNRIEFPDYLPLLRDYRVADGKVYVISNKRKNGKYESFIFNLGGNVLKKLWLSLVEKDMIEFYPFTITGGKIYQLVENEDEEQWELHVTEIK
;
A
#
# COMPACT_ATOMS: atom_id res chain seq x y z
N MET A 1 -33.49 -12.07 18.41
CA MET A 1 -32.65 -10.95 17.91
C MET A 1 -32.65 -11.02 16.38
N TYR A 2 -33.46 -10.20 15.71
CA TYR A 2 -33.57 -10.21 14.24
C TYR A 2 -32.38 -9.44 13.63
N ARG A 3 -31.48 -10.13 12.93
CA ARG A 3 -30.46 -9.48 12.10
C ARG A 3 -31.16 -8.98 10.84
N VAL A 4 -31.47 -7.69 10.79
CA VAL A 4 -31.87 -7.00 9.55
C VAL A 4 -30.66 -7.07 8.61
N LYS A 5 -30.76 -7.87 7.54
CA LYS A 5 -29.77 -7.82 6.46
C LYS A 5 -29.98 -6.50 5.72
N SER A 6 -28.95 -5.66 5.64
CA SER A 6 -29.01 -4.44 4.82
C SER A 6 -29.22 -4.83 3.35
N PRO A 7 -30.27 -4.33 2.67
CA PRO A 7 -30.53 -4.59 1.25
C PRO A 7 -29.37 -4.18 0.32
N ALA A 8 -28.45 -3.35 0.80
CA ALA A 8 -27.31 -2.84 0.02
C ALA A 8 -26.18 -3.87 -0.23
N GLN A 9 -26.28 -5.11 0.29
CA GLN A 9 -25.21 -6.12 0.20
C GLN A 9 -25.53 -7.32 -0.72
N GLU A 10 -26.70 -7.37 -1.36
CA GLU A 10 -27.00 -8.45 -2.30
C GLU A 10 -26.35 -8.18 -3.66
N GLY A 11 -25.38 -9.02 -4.03
CA GLY A 11 -24.77 -9.04 -5.37
C GLY A 11 -23.43 -8.31 -5.52
N ARG A 12 -22.98 -7.52 -4.55
CA ARG A 12 -21.64 -6.87 -4.65
C ARG A 12 -20.54 -7.84 -4.26
N LYS A 13 -19.64 -8.08 -5.21
CA LYS A 13 -18.34 -8.72 -4.97
C LYS A 13 -17.42 -7.76 -4.22
N ILE A 14 -16.58 -8.31 -3.37
CA ILE A 14 -15.62 -7.65 -2.50
C ILE A 14 -14.25 -7.98 -3.05
N ASP A 15 -13.51 -6.95 -3.45
CA ASP A 15 -12.09 -7.07 -3.72
C ASP A 15 -11.35 -7.18 -2.38
N PRO A 16 -10.71 -8.32 -2.06
CA PRO A 16 -9.99 -8.48 -0.82
C PRO A 16 -8.80 -7.52 -0.70
N LEU A 17 -8.29 -7.00 -1.82
CA LEU A 17 -7.26 -5.97 -1.89
C LEU A 17 -7.81 -4.55 -1.70
N ILE A 18 -9.14 -4.34 -1.63
CA ILE A 18 -9.71 -3.07 -1.15
C ILE A 18 -9.70 -3.01 0.37
N ILE A 19 -9.86 -4.15 1.06
CA ILE A 19 -9.85 -4.20 2.52
C ILE A 19 -8.49 -3.74 3.06
N THR A 20 -7.41 -4.04 2.35
CA THR A 20 -6.06 -3.53 2.67
C THR A 20 -5.98 -2.03 2.44
N ARG A 21 -6.52 -1.53 1.32
CA ARG A 21 -6.54 -0.08 0.99
C ARG A 21 -7.31 0.76 2.00
N ILE A 22 -8.39 0.25 2.61
CA ILE A 22 -9.20 1.05 3.57
C ILE A 22 -8.42 1.39 4.83
N LYS A 23 -7.49 0.53 5.28
CA LYS A 23 -6.59 0.88 6.38
C LYS A 23 -5.63 2.02 5.98
N ASP A 24 -5.19 2.02 4.72
CA ASP A 24 -4.24 3.02 4.22
C ASP A 24 -4.86 4.36 3.81
N ILE A 25 -6.16 4.40 3.52
CA ILE A 25 -6.90 5.66 3.28
C ILE A 25 -6.87 6.58 4.52
N PHE A 26 -6.56 6.05 5.71
CA PHE A 26 -6.38 6.84 6.93
C PHE A 26 -4.95 7.37 7.14
N PHE A 27 -3.94 6.91 6.38
CA PHE A 27 -2.60 7.50 6.42
C PHE A 27 -2.56 8.77 5.56
N ARG A 28 -3.17 9.83 6.10
CA ARG A 28 -2.99 11.19 5.61
C ARG A 28 -1.59 11.65 6.03
N TYR A 29 -0.68 11.77 5.08
CA TYR A 29 0.55 12.50 5.36
C TYR A 29 0.25 13.99 5.39
N VAL A 30 0.66 14.64 6.47
CA VAL A 30 0.71 16.10 6.57
C VAL A 30 2.17 16.50 6.56
N HIS A 31 2.56 17.34 5.60
CA HIS A 31 3.94 17.83 5.52
C HIS A 31 3.93 19.28 5.04
N LYS A 32 4.49 20.18 5.86
CA LYS A 32 4.59 21.62 5.57
C LYS A 32 3.25 22.24 5.14
N GLY A 33 2.18 21.99 5.91
CA GLY A 33 0.84 22.55 5.65
C GLY A 33 0.14 21.95 4.42
N ARG A 34 0.58 20.79 3.92
CA ARG A 34 -0.04 20.09 2.80
C ARG A 34 -0.56 18.73 3.20
N PHE A 35 -1.71 18.36 2.65
CA PHE A 35 -2.34 17.05 2.78
C PHE A 35 -2.12 16.24 1.52
N PHE A 36 -1.71 14.98 1.68
CA PHE A 36 -1.49 14.05 0.58
C PHE A 36 -2.57 12.97 0.63
N LEU A 37 -3.35 12.86 -0.43
CA LEU A 37 -4.50 11.96 -0.52
C LEU A 37 -4.33 11.00 -1.70
N PRO A 38 -3.98 9.72 -1.46
CA PRO A 38 -3.92 8.71 -2.51
C PRO A 38 -5.33 8.31 -2.95
N THR A 39 -5.44 7.89 -4.19
CA THR A 39 -6.67 7.34 -4.79
C THR A 39 -6.43 5.90 -5.25
N SER A 40 -7.51 5.21 -5.60
CA SER A 40 -7.47 3.79 -5.97
C SER A 40 -6.74 3.50 -7.29
N ASP A 41 -6.57 4.51 -8.15
CA ASP A 41 -5.78 4.42 -9.38
C ASP A 41 -4.31 4.81 -9.17
N GLY A 42 -3.90 5.04 -7.92
CA GLY A 42 -2.52 5.37 -7.55
C GLY A 42 -2.13 6.84 -7.75
N ILE A 43 -3.07 7.72 -8.08
CA ILE A 43 -2.82 9.16 -8.10
C ILE A 43 -2.80 9.68 -6.65
N ILE A 44 -1.85 10.56 -6.34
CA ILE A 44 -1.83 11.27 -5.04
C ILE A 44 -2.13 12.74 -5.28
N HIS A 45 -3.27 13.18 -4.76
CA HIS A 45 -3.71 14.57 -4.77
C HIS A 45 -3.08 15.32 -3.60
N VAL A 46 -2.58 16.53 -3.84
CA VAL A 46 -1.93 17.35 -2.82
C VAL A 46 -2.74 18.62 -2.61
N PHE A 47 -3.24 18.79 -1.39
CA PHE A 47 -4.04 19.96 -0.99
C PHE A 47 -3.24 20.83 -0.03
N ASP A 48 -3.45 22.14 -0.07
CA ASP A 48 -2.96 23.05 0.97
C ASP A 48 -3.86 23.06 2.21
N GLU A 49 -3.50 23.87 3.20
CA GLU A 49 -4.23 24.06 4.45
C GLU A 49 -5.66 24.60 4.29
N ASN A 50 -5.98 25.19 3.13
CA ASN A 50 -7.32 25.69 2.79
C ASN A 50 -8.13 24.67 2.00
N GLY A 51 -7.59 23.46 1.76
CA GLY A 51 -8.23 22.43 0.96
C GLY A 51 -8.17 22.68 -0.54
N LYS A 52 -7.37 23.65 -1.02
CA LYS A 52 -7.16 23.86 -2.45
C LYS A 52 -6.14 22.85 -2.97
N GLU A 53 -6.46 22.20 -4.08
CA GLU A 53 -5.52 21.32 -4.77
C GLU A 53 -4.37 22.14 -5.39
N VAL A 54 -3.14 21.85 -4.97
CA VAL A 54 -1.92 22.57 -5.39
C VAL A 54 -0.96 21.75 -6.23
N ALA A 55 -1.09 20.42 -6.22
CA ALA A 55 -0.32 19.53 -7.07
C ALA A 55 -1.02 18.16 -7.22
N VAL A 56 -0.64 17.44 -8.27
CA VAL A 56 -1.06 16.06 -8.49
C VAL A 56 0.15 15.21 -8.84
N ILE A 57 0.34 14.12 -8.11
CA ILE A 57 1.46 13.18 -8.30
C ILE A 57 0.92 11.99 -9.08
N LYS A 58 1.41 11.81 -10.32
CA LYS A 58 0.97 10.76 -11.24
C LYS A 58 2.18 9.94 -11.71
N PRO A 59 2.56 8.88 -10.99
CA PRO A 59 3.63 7.99 -11.44
C PRO A 59 3.22 7.22 -12.70
N GLU A 60 4.20 6.99 -13.58
CA GLU A 60 4.02 6.17 -14.77
C GLU A 60 4.09 4.67 -14.40
N TYR A 61 3.04 4.19 -13.75
CA TYR A 61 2.95 2.81 -13.32
C TYR A 61 2.86 1.85 -14.49
N ARG A 62 3.43 0.66 -14.31
CA ARG A 62 3.04 -0.51 -15.11
C ARG A 62 2.09 -1.36 -14.29
N LYS A 63 0.92 -1.65 -14.85
CA LYS A 63 -0.03 -2.60 -14.26
C LYS A 63 0.65 -3.96 -14.10
N GLN A 64 0.42 -4.60 -12.97
CA GLN A 64 0.86 -5.97 -12.71
C GLN A 64 -0.37 -6.85 -12.60
N GLU A 65 -0.48 -7.81 -13.51
CA GLU A 65 -1.56 -8.78 -13.56
C GLU A 65 -1.53 -9.69 -12.32
N ILE A 66 -2.71 -10.03 -11.81
CA ILE A 66 -2.84 -11.06 -10.78
C ILE A 66 -2.84 -12.42 -11.47
N THR A 67 -1.70 -13.11 -11.37
CA THR A 67 -1.58 -14.49 -11.87
C THR A 67 -2.28 -15.47 -10.90
N PRO A 68 -2.66 -16.68 -11.36
CA PRO A 68 -3.24 -17.70 -10.48
C PRO A 68 -2.35 -18.08 -9.28
N ASP A 69 -1.02 -18.04 -9.45
CA ASP A 69 -0.05 -18.25 -8.36
C ASP A 69 -0.15 -17.12 -7.32
N LEU A 70 -0.22 -15.87 -7.79
CA LEU A 70 -0.33 -14.72 -6.90
C LEU A 70 -1.69 -14.70 -6.18
N GLU A 71 -2.77 -15.02 -6.88
CA GLU A 71 -4.11 -15.18 -6.30
C GLU A 71 -4.10 -16.24 -5.19
N SER A 72 -3.51 -17.42 -5.46
CA SER A 72 -3.39 -18.49 -4.47
C SER A 72 -2.61 -18.07 -3.22
N LYS A 73 -1.58 -17.22 -3.37
CA LYS A 73 -0.83 -16.67 -2.23
C LYS A 73 -1.68 -15.71 -1.40
N PHE A 74 -2.45 -14.83 -2.04
CA PHE A 74 -3.39 -13.95 -1.32
C PHE A 74 -4.49 -14.75 -0.65
N ASP A 75 -5.07 -15.74 -1.34
CA ASP A 75 -6.09 -16.62 -0.78
C ASP A 75 -5.58 -17.33 0.48
N ARG A 76 -4.39 -17.92 0.40
CA ARG A 76 -3.73 -18.54 1.54
C ARG A 76 -3.55 -17.52 2.66
N PHE A 77 -2.93 -16.37 2.40
CA PHE A 77 -2.70 -15.32 3.40
C PHE A 77 -4.00 -14.91 4.11
N PHE A 78 -5.03 -14.51 3.37
CA PHE A 78 -6.28 -14.05 3.97
C PHE A 78 -7.05 -15.17 4.68
N SER A 79 -6.88 -16.44 4.29
CA SER A 79 -7.49 -17.59 4.95
C SER A 79 -6.78 -18.02 6.24
N THR A 80 -5.49 -17.68 6.41
CA THR A 80 -4.69 -18.07 7.58
C THR A 80 -4.44 -16.94 8.56
N ASP A 81 -4.35 -15.70 8.08
CA ASP A 81 -4.02 -14.54 8.91
C ASP A 81 -5.14 -14.22 9.92
N VAL A 82 -4.79 -14.16 11.20
CA VAL A 82 -5.76 -13.95 12.30
C VAL A 82 -6.56 -12.66 12.17
N ARG A 83 -6.00 -11.62 11.53
CA ARG A 83 -6.65 -10.31 11.33
C ARG A 83 -7.78 -10.39 10.30
N PHE A 84 -7.68 -11.30 9.33
CA PHE A 84 -8.57 -11.34 8.16
C PHE A 84 -9.41 -12.61 8.06
N LYS A 85 -8.91 -13.74 8.58
CA LYS A 85 -9.46 -15.10 8.42
C LYS A 85 -10.97 -15.18 8.62
N LEU A 86 -11.49 -14.58 9.70
CA LEU A 86 -12.92 -14.67 10.03
C LEU A 86 -13.79 -14.01 8.95
N ASN A 87 -13.45 -12.78 8.56
CA ASN A 87 -14.21 -12.04 7.54
C ASN A 87 -14.00 -12.67 6.16
N TYR A 88 -12.76 -13.05 5.83
CA TYR A 88 -12.44 -13.66 4.54
C TYR A 88 -13.17 -14.99 4.34
N THR A 89 -13.19 -15.87 5.34
CA THR A 89 -13.90 -17.17 5.25
C THR A 89 -15.40 -16.98 5.10
N ARG A 90 -16.00 -16.02 5.84
CA ARG A 90 -17.42 -15.68 5.69
C ARG A 90 -17.73 -15.18 4.28
N ASP A 91 -16.92 -14.27 3.76
CA ASP A 91 -17.19 -13.62 2.49
C ASP A 91 -16.89 -14.57 1.31
N LYS A 92 -15.85 -15.41 1.42
CA LYS A 92 -15.52 -16.46 0.44
C LYS A 92 -16.62 -17.53 0.37
N SER A 93 -17.12 -18.02 1.51
CA SER A 93 -18.21 -19.01 1.51
C SER A 93 -19.54 -18.47 0.97
N GLY A 94 -19.76 -17.15 1.10
CA GLY A 94 -20.88 -16.45 0.47
C GLY A 94 -20.68 -16.11 -1.02
N ASN A 95 -19.59 -16.58 -1.66
CA ASN A 95 -19.19 -16.22 -3.02
C ASN A 95 -19.11 -14.69 -3.23
N ARG A 96 -18.65 -13.96 -2.21
CA ARG A 96 -18.54 -12.49 -2.22
C ARG A 96 -17.13 -11.99 -2.49
N ILE A 97 -16.15 -12.87 -2.69
CA ILE A 97 -14.77 -12.48 -3.00
C ILE A 97 -14.56 -12.57 -4.52
N GLU A 98 -13.92 -11.55 -5.07
CA GLU A 98 -13.45 -11.51 -6.46
C GLU A 98 -12.13 -10.75 -6.48
N PHE A 99 -11.08 -11.38 -7.01
CA PHE A 99 -9.80 -10.71 -7.19
C PHE A 99 -9.84 -9.83 -8.45
N PRO A 100 -9.25 -8.63 -8.42
CA PRO A 100 -9.17 -7.79 -9.60
C PRO A 100 -8.15 -8.37 -10.60
N ASP A 101 -8.28 -8.02 -11.87
CA ASP A 101 -7.31 -8.44 -12.90
C ASP A 101 -5.88 -7.94 -12.63
N TYR A 102 -5.74 -6.83 -11.90
CA TYR A 102 -4.46 -6.18 -11.64
C TYR A 102 -4.30 -5.79 -10.16
N LEU A 103 -3.05 -5.85 -9.69
CA LEU A 103 -2.68 -5.28 -8.40
C LEU A 103 -2.93 -3.76 -8.34
N PRO A 104 -3.12 -3.20 -7.14
CA PRO A 104 -3.09 -1.74 -6.93
C PRO A 104 -1.85 -1.11 -7.57
N LEU A 105 -2.01 0.03 -8.21
CA LEU A 105 -0.89 0.74 -8.84
C LEU A 105 0.07 1.33 -7.80
N LEU A 106 -0.50 1.96 -6.78
CA LEU A 106 0.20 2.42 -5.59
C LEU A 106 0.23 1.30 -4.54
N ARG A 107 1.43 0.91 -4.12
CA ARG A 107 1.62 -0.03 -3.00
C ARG A 107 1.73 0.72 -1.68
N ASP A 108 2.60 1.72 -1.61
CA ASP A 108 2.79 2.56 -0.42
C ASP A 108 3.41 3.92 -0.84
N TYR A 109 3.35 4.91 0.03
CA TYR A 109 4.06 6.18 -0.14
C TYR A 109 4.49 6.80 1.20
N ARG A 110 5.54 7.62 1.15
CA ARG A 110 6.03 8.42 2.28
C ARG A 110 6.29 9.86 1.83
N VAL A 111 6.03 10.81 2.72
CA VAL A 111 6.39 12.22 2.51
C VAL A 111 7.45 12.61 3.53
N ALA A 112 8.66 12.88 3.07
CA ALA A 112 9.81 13.20 3.91
C ALA A 112 10.81 14.07 3.16
N ASP A 113 11.61 14.87 3.87
CA ASP A 113 12.68 15.70 3.30
C ASP A 113 12.22 16.59 2.12
N GLY A 114 10.97 17.06 2.13
CA GLY A 114 10.39 17.83 1.03
C GLY A 114 10.19 17.04 -0.27
N LYS A 115 10.10 15.72 -0.19
CA LYS A 115 9.91 14.80 -1.31
C LYS A 115 8.75 13.84 -1.02
N VAL A 116 8.17 13.29 -2.08
CA VAL A 116 7.20 12.20 -2.01
C VAL A 116 7.80 10.96 -2.62
N TYR A 117 7.94 9.91 -1.82
CA TYR A 117 8.47 8.61 -2.20
C TYR A 117 7.29 7.70 -2.47
N VAL A 118 7.10 7.30 -3.71
CA VAL A 118 6.00 6.44 -4.15
C VAL A 118 6.56 5.07 -4.50
N ILE A 119 5.96 4.03 -3.95
CA ILE A 119 6.36 2.63 -4.11
C ILE A 119 5.25 1.91 -4.88
N SER A 120 5.62 1.24 -5.98
CA SER A 120 4.69 0.42 -6.77
C SER A 120 4.77 -1.06 -6.36
N ASN A 121 3.86 -1.89 -6.87
CA ASN A 121 3.92 -3.35 -6.65
C ASN A 121 4.98 -4.06 -7.51
N LYS A 122 5.52 -3.40 -8.54
CA LYS A 122 6.46 -4.00 -9.47
C LYS A 122 7.80 -4.27 -8.79
N ARG A 123 8.32 -5.49 -8.98
CA ARG A 123 9.61 -5.93 -8.40
C ARG A 123 10.65 -6.32 -9.42
N LYS A 124 11.92 -6.17 -9.03
CA LYS A 124 13.10 -6.70 -9.73
C LYS A 124 14.17 -7.01 -8.70
N ASN A 125 14.65 -8.27 -8.66
CA ASN A 125 15.72 -8.72 -7.76
C ASN A 125 15.45 -8.36 -6.28
N GLY A 126 14.24 -8.63 -5.79
CA GLY A 126 13.84 -8.33 -4.41
C GLY A 126 13.62 -6.84 -4.08
N LYS A 127 13.74 -5.95 -5.07
CA LYS A 127 13.55 -4.50 -4.89
C LYS A 127 12.27 -4.04 -5.57
N TYR A 128 11.68 -2.97 -5.05
CA TYR A 128 10.47 -2.34 -5.56
C TYR A 128 10.79 -1.18 -6.49
N GLU A 129 10.04 -1.06 -7.58
CA GLU A 129 10.09 0.13 -8.43
C GLU A 129 9.48 1.30 -7.65
N SER A 130 10.31 2.32 -7.44
CA SER A 130 9.96 3.49 -6.66
C SER A 130 10.26 4.78 -7.43
N PHE A 131 9.45 5.79 -7.16
CA PHE A 131 9.51 7.10 -7.77
C PHE A 131 9.65 8.15 -6.66
N ILE A 132 10.53 9.13 -6.87
CA ILE A 132 10.71 10.25 -5.96
C ILE A 132 10.22 11.49 -6.69
N PHE A 133 9.29 12.20 -6.08
CA PHE A 133 8.74 13.46 -6.57
C PHE A 133 9.13 14.61 -5.65
N ASN A 134 9.16 15.82 -6.18
CA ASN A 134 9.10 17.01 -5.34
C ASN A 134 7.65 17.25 -4.87
N LEU A 135 7.44 18.20 -3.95
CA LEU A 135 6.08 18.52 -3.46
C LEU A 135 5.18 19.18 -4.51
N GLY A 136 5.71 19.57 -5.67
CA GLY A 136 4.96 20.12 -6.81
C GLY A 136 4.48 19.05 -7.79
N GLY A 137 4.81 17.77 -7.58
CA GLY A 137 4.40 16.67 -8.44
C GLY A 137 5.35 16.35 -9.59
N ASN A 138 6.52 17.00 -9.67
CA ASN A 138 7.52 16.65 -10.68
C ASN A 138 8.38 15.47 -10.22
N VAL A 139 8.60 14.51 -11.12
CA VAL A 139 9.52 13.38 -10.88
C VAL A 139 10.95 13.92 -10.74
N LEU A 140 11.59 13.59 -9.63
CA LEU A 140 13.01 13.82 -9.40
C LEU A 140 13.84 12.59 -9.78
N LYS A 141 13.33 11.39 -9.48
CA LYS A 141 14.07 10.14 -9.70
C LYS A 141 13.14 8.93 -9.82
N LYS A 142 13.59 7.94 -10.59
CA LYS A 142 13.07 6.57 -10.58
C LYS A 142 14.19 5.61 -10.19
N LEU A 143 13.92 4.71 -9.25
CA LEU A 143 14.92 3.79 -8.71
C LEU A 143 14.29 2.49 -8.18
N TRP A 144 15.13 1.57 -7.72
CA TRP A 144 14.70 0.30 -7.13
C TRP A 144 15.10 0.26 -5.65
N LEU A 145 14.13 0.31 -4.75
CA LEU A 145 14.34 0.33 -3.29
C LEU A 145 14.19 -1.06 -2.68
N SER A 146 15.08 -1.41 -1.76
CA SER A 146 14.96 -2.61 -0.94
C SER A 146 14.08 -2.29 0.26
N LEU A 147 12.98 -3.04 0.41
CA LEU A 147 12.07 -2.94 1.55
C LEU A 147 11.71 -4.36 1.97
N VAL A 148 11.87 -4.65 3.25
CA VAL A 148 11.49 -5.94 3.84
C VAL A 148 9.98 -5.93 4.06
N GLU A 149 9.32 -6.93 3.50
CA GLU A 149 7.90 -7.18 3.74
C GLU A 149 7.70 -7.82 5.10
N LYS A 150 6.65 -7.40 5.79
CA LYS A 150 6.15 -8.11 6.97
C LYS A 150 5.26 -9.27 6.54
N ASP A 151 4.42 -9.02 5.54
CA ASP A 151 3.50 -10.01 4.98
C ASP A 151 3.15 -9.65 3.52
N MET A 152 2.10 -10.28 2.97
CA MET A 152 1.66 -10.07 1.58
C MET A 152 1.19 -8.64 1.27
N ILE A 153 0.79 -7.88 2.28
CA ILE A 153 0.10 -6.59 2.14
C ILE A 153 0.84 -5.44 2.83
N GLU A 154 1.69 -5.72 3.83
CA GLU A 154 2.38 -4.72 4.65
C GLU A 154 3.90 -4.85 4.56
N PHE A 155 4.57 -3.70 4.57
CA PHE A 155 6.01 -3.63 4.89
C PHE A 155 6.22 -3.64 6.39
N TYR A 156 7.40 -4.09 6.83
CA TYR A 156 7.84 -3.76 8.18
C TYR A 156 7.87 -2.24 8.37
N PRO A 157 7.56 -1.71 9.58
CA PRO A 157 7.53 -0.27 9.82
C PRO A 157 8.80 0.42 9.34
N PHE A 158 8.65 1.47 8.53
CA PHE A 158 9.79 2.20 7.99
C PHE A 158 9.52 3.70 7.90
N THR A 159 10.60 4.47 8.01
CA THR A 159 10.62 5.91 7.79
C THR A 159 11.75 6.29 6.84
N ILE A 160 11.69 7.51 6.31
CA ILE A 160 12.70 8.09 5.42
C ILE A 160 13.15 9.42 6.01
N THR A 161 14.46 9.61 6.14
CA THR A 161 15.06 10.89 6.53
C THR A 161 16.52 10.94 6.10
N GLY A 162 17.03 12.13 5.77
CA GLY A 162 18.44 12.32 5.41
C GLY A 162 18.91 11.46 4.22
N GLY A 163 18.00 11.14 3.29
CA GLY A 163 18.32 10.30 2.14
C GLY A 163 18.53 8.81 2.47
N LYS A 164 18.03 8.34 3.62
CA LYS A 164 18.10 6.93 4.04
C LYS A 164 16.71 6.41 4.41
N ILE A 165 16.51 5.12 4.20
CA ILE A 165 15.37 4.35 4.69
C ILE A 165 15.80 3.68 5.99
N TYR A 166 14.98 3.81 7.02
CA TYR A 166 15.15 3.16 8.31
C TYR A 166 13.96 2.22 8.50
N GLN A 167 14.21 0.91 8.59
CA GLN A 167 13.16 -0.10 8.73
C GLN A 167 13.41 -0.93 9.99
N LEU A 168 12.37 -1.12 10.79
CA LEU A 168 12.42 -1.93 12.00
C LEU A 168 11.87 -3.33 11.67
N VAL A 169 12.77 -4.32 11.60
CA VAL A 169 12.47 -5.69 11.16
C VAL A 169 12.50 -6.63 12.37
N GLU A 170 11.49 -7.46 12.52
CA GLU A 170 11.45 -8.48 13.57
C GLU A 170 12.25 -9.72 13.10
N ASN A 171 13.20 -10.15 13.93
CA ASN A 171 13.90 -11.41 13.82
C ASN A 171 13.17 -12.40 14.75
N GLU A 172 12.26 -13.20 14.19
CA GLU A 172 11.42 -14.13 14.94
C GLU A 172 12.22 -15.24 15.62
N ASP A 173 13.37 -15.63 15.05
CA ASP A 173 14.21 -16.70 15.60
C ASP A 173 14.94 -16.26 16.88
N GLU A 174 15.34 -14.98 16.95
CA GLU A 174 16.05 -14.41 18.10
C GLU A 174 15.13 -13.61 19.04
N GLU A 175 13.85 -13.46 18.69
CA GLU A 175 12.87 -12.59 19.36
C GLU A 175 13.37 -11.14 19.53
N GLN A 176 14.06 -10.61 18.53
CA GLN A 176 14.67 -9.27 18.55
C GLN A 176 14.20 -8.39 17.40
N TRP A 177 14.26 -7.07 17.60
CA TRP A 177 14.03 -6.08 16.55
C TRP A 177 15.35 -5.53 16.04
N GLU A 178 15.55 -5.59 14.73
CA GLU A 178 16.72 -5.08 14.04
C GLU A 178 16.41 -3.79 13.29
N LEU A 179 17.33 -2.81 13.38
CA LEU A 179 17.24 -1.59 12.57
C LEU A 179 18.03 -1.76 11.27
N HIS A 180 17.31 -1.88 10.16
CA HIS A 180 17.89 -1.96 8.83
C HIS A 180 17.96 -0.56 8.22
N VAL A 181 19.15 -0.16 7.74
CA VAL A 181 19.37 1.18 7.16
C VAL A 181 19.83 1.04 5.72
N THR A 182 19.08 1.63 4.78
CA THR A 182 19.39 1.59 3.35
C THR A 182 19.55 2.99 2.77
N GLU A 183 20.64 3.25 2.07
CA GLU A 183 20.85 4.52 1.36
C GLU A 183 19.98 4.64 0.10
N ILE A 184 19.38 5.80 -0.09
CA ILE A 184 18.65 6.15 -1.31
C ILE A 184 19.66 6.73 -2.30
N LYS A 185 20.33 5.83 -3.03
CA LYS A 185 21.35 6.18 -4.03
C LYS A 185 20.76 6.70 -5.31
#